data_AF-A0A7V9Z651-F1
#
_entry.id   AF-A0A7V9Z651-F1
#
_cell.length_a   1.000
_cell.length_b   1.000
_cell.length_c   1.000
_cell.angle_alpha   90.00
_cell.angle_beta   90.00
_cell.angle_gamma   90.00
#
_symmetry.space_group_name_H-M   'P 1'
#
loop_
_entity.id
_entity.type
_entity.pdbx_description
1 polymer ?
#
loop_
_entity_poly.entity_id
_entity_poly.type
_entity_poly.pdbx_seq_one_letter_code
_entity_poly.pdbx_strand_id
1 'polypeptide(L)'
;MFQTLDDFFKLWEFEADATQKILNQLTDESLSQEVTPQNWTLGRIAWHTVTAINIIASRTGLSFNAPAEDYPVPSSSKFISDSYQQASNAFVEAVKTQWTDDSLKEEQDFFGRKCQMVLFFYS
;
A
#
# COMPACT_ATOMS: atom_id res chain seq x y z
N MET A 1 15.17 -10.04 3.97
CA MET A 1 14.40 -10.03 5.22
C MET A 1 14.96 -8.91 6.10
N PHE A 2 14.18 -7.86 6.38
CA PHE A 2 14.50 -6.79 7.33
C PHE A 2 14.80 -7.33 8.73
N GLN A 3 15.86 -6.80 9.35
CA GLN A 3 16.23 -7.11 10.73
C GLN A 3 15.80 -5.99 11.68
N THR A 4 15.55 -4.79 11.15
CA THR A 4 15.16 -3.60 11.89
C THR A 4 14.03 -2.87 11.17
N LEU A 5 13.22 -2.13 11.94
CA LEU A 5 12.20 -1.23 11.37
C LEU A 5 12.85 -0.10 10.57
N ASP A 6 14.04 0.36 10.94
CA ASP A 6 14.76 1.39 10.19
C ASP A 6 15.11 0.96 8.76
N ASP A 7 15.56 -0.29 8.58
CA ASP A 7 15.82 -0.82 7.23
C ASP A 7 14.53 -0.95 6.41
N PHE A 8 13.43 -1.33 7.07
CA PHE A 8 12.12 -1.37 6.45
C PHE A 8 11.67 0.02 6.00
N PHE A 9 11.77 1.04 6.86
CA PHE A 9 11.36 2.40 6.55
C PHE A 9 12.17 3.01 5.40
N LYS A 10 13.47 2.73 5.31
CA LYS A 10 14.29 3.19 4.17
C LYS A 10 13.80 2.63 2.84
N LEU A 11 13.46 1.34 2.79
CA LEU A 11 12.90 0.77 1.55
C LEU A 11 11.51 1.33 1.28
N TRP A 12 10.65 1.37 2.31
CA TRP A 12 9.30 1.89 2.17
C TRP A 12 9.29 3.33 1.66
N GLU A 13 10.14 4.20 2.20
CA GLU A 13 10.30 5.59 1.73
C GLU A 13 10.63 5.64 0.24
N PHE A 14 11.61 4.85 -0.21
CA PHE A 14 11.99 4.80 -1.62
C PHE A 14 10.84 4.34 -2.53
N GLU A 15 10.18 3.23 -2.19
CA GLU A 15 9.09 2.65 -3.00
C GLU A 15 7.83 3.52 -2.97
N ALA A 16 7.47 4.08 -1.82
CA ALA A 16 6.34 4.97 -1.66
C ALA A 16 6.56 6.27 -2.44
N ASP A 17 7.76 6.85 -2.38
CA ASP A 17 8.08 8.06 -3.15
C ASP A 17 8.06 7.80 -4.66
N ALA A 18 8.59 6.68 -5.12
CA ALA A 18 8.54 6.30 -6.53
C ALA A 18 7.10 6.13 -7.01
N THR A 19 6.27 5.44 -6.23
CA THR A 19 4.84 5.25 -6.52
C THR A 19 4.09 6.58 -6.51
N GLN A 20 4.30 7.41 -5.50
CA GLN A 20 3.68 8.74 -5.38
C GLN A 20 4.02 9.63 -6.57
N LYS A 21 5.28 9.60 -7.05
CA LYS A 21 5.69 10.34 -8.25
C LYS A 21 4.90 9.91 -9.49
N ILE A 22 4.68 8.60 -9.67
CA ILE A 22 3.87 8.07 -10.77
C ILE A 22 2.41 8.51 -10.64
N LEU A 23 1.81 8.35 -9.45
CA LEU A 23 0.43 8.77 -9.18
C LEU A 23 0.21 10.27 -9.39
N ASN A 24 1.22 11.09 -9.09
CA ASN A 24 1.19 12.54 -9.33
C ASN A 24 1.18 12.93 -10.81
N GLN A 25 1.57 12.03 -11.72
CA GLN A 25 1.51 12.27 -13.17
C GLN A 25 0.17 11.87 -13.80
N LEU A 26 -0.71 11.20 -13.06
CA LEU A 26 -2.02 10.82 -13.56
C LEU A 26 -2.90 12.06 -13.74
N THR A 27 -3.70 12.06 -14.79
CA THR A 27 -4.81 13.01 -14.99
C THR A 27 -6.14 12.28 -14.93
N ASP A 28 -7.23 13.01 -14.73
CA ASP A 28 -8.57 12.41 -14.68
C ASP A 28 -8.91 11.69 -16.00
N GLU A 29 -8.46 12.20 -17.14
CA GLU A 29 -8.64 11.54 -18.45
C GLU A 29 -7.81 10.25 -18.57
N SER A 30 -6.61 10.22 -17.99
CA SER A 30 -5.75 9.04 -18.04
C SER A 30 -6.34 7.84 -17.30
N LEU A 31 -7.25 8.06 -16.35
CA LEU A 31 -7.82 7.00 -15.50
C LEU A 31 -8.65 5.97 -16.29
N SER A 32 -9.18 6.34 -17.45
CA SER A 32 -9.92 5.42 -18.33
C SER A 32 -9.03 4.62 -19.28
N GLN A 33 -7.71 4.84 -19.28
CA GLN A 33 -6.79 4.10 -20.15
C GLN A 33 -6.78 2.61 -19.77
N GLU A 34 -7.01 1.73 -20.74
CA GLU A 34 -6.87 0.28 -20.58
C GLU A 34 -5.62 -0.22 -21.33
N VAL A 35 -5.01 -1.30 -20.85
CA VAL A 35 -3.91 -1.98 -21.58
C VAL A 35 -4.49 -2.86 -22.69
N THR A 36 -5.54 -3.60 -22.37
CA THR A 36 -6.39 -4.35 -23.32
C THR A 36 -7.84 -4.28 -22.85
N PRO A 37 -8.85 -4.54 -23.71
CA PRO A 37 -10.27 -4.49 -23.33
C PRO A 37 -10.69 -5.49 -22.24
N GLN A 38 -9.83 -6.44 -21.87
CA GLN A 38 -10.08 -7.42 -20.82
C GLN A 38 -9.39 -7.05 -19.50
N ASN A 39 -8.60 -5.98 -19.46
CA ASN A 39 -7.87 -5.56 -18.27
C ASN A 39 -8.60 -4.47 -17.49
N TRP A 40 -8.11 -4.22 -16.28
CA TRP A 40 -8.49 -3.04 -15.52
C TRP A 40 -7.99 -1.76 -16.19
N THR A 41 -8.75 -0.69 -15.99
CA THR A 41 -8.30 0.66 -16.34
C THR A 41 -7.15 1.09 -15.44
N LEU A 42 -6.36 2.07 -15.90
CA LEU A 42 -5.28 2.67 -15.14
C LEU A 42 -5.78 3.24 -13.79
N GLY A 43 -6.97 3.84 -13.77
CA GLY A 43 -7.57 4.33 -12.54
C GLY A 43 -7.90 3.22 -11.55
N ARG A 44 -8.36 2.06 -12.01
CA ARG A 44 -8.62 0.92 -11.13
C ARG A 44 -7.33 0.32 -10.58
N ILE A 45 -6.27 0.26 -11.39
CA ILE A 45 -4.94 -0.16 -10.93
C ILE A 45 -4.42 0.82 -9.86
N ALA A 46 -4.47 2.12 -10.15
CA ALA A 46 -4.00 3.16 -9.22
C ALA A 46 -4.77 3.14 -7.90
N TRP A 47 -6.10 3.02 -7.94
CA TRP A 47 -6.92 2.92 -6.73
C TRP A 47 -6.68 1.63 -5.95
N HIS A 48 -6.50 0.51 -6.66
CA HIS A 48 -6.12 -0.75 -6.02
C HIS A 48 -4.78 -0.65 -5.28
N THR A 49 -3.80 0.06 -5.83
CA THR A 49 -2.52 0.31 -5.13
C THR A 49 -2.72 1.09 -3.82
N VAL A 50 -3.65 2.04 -3.77
CA VAL A 50 -3.99 2.76 -2.52
C VAL A 50 -4.59 1.83 -1.48
N THR A 51 -5.62 1.07 -1.85
CA THR A 51 -6.36 0.24 -0.90
C THR A 51 -5.58 -1.01 -0.47
N ALA A 52 -4.66 -1.48 -1.33
CA ALA A 52 -3.78 -2.59 -1.03
C ALA A 52 -2.96 -2.38 0.26
N ILE A 53 -2.56 -1.14 0.57
CA ILE A 53 -1.84 -0.80 1.81
C ILE A 53 -2.64 -1.30 3.03
N ASN A 54 -3.91 -0.92 3.12
CA ASN A 54 -4.76 -1.35 4.23
C ASN A 54 -5.12 -2.84 4.15
N ILE A 55 -5.48 -3.34 2.97
CA ILE A 55 -5.86 -4.74 2.77
C ILE A 55 -4.76 -5.69 3.26
N ILE A 56 -3.50 -5.40 2.93
CA ILE A 56 -2.35 -6.20 3.36
C ILE A 56 -2.08 -5.98 4.84
N ALA A 57 -1.98 -4.71 5.28
CA ALA A 57 -1.60 -4.40 6.66
C ALA A 57 -2.66 -4.84 7.69
N SER A 58 -3.93 -4.92 7.32
CA SER A 58 -5.01 -5.41 8.19
C SER A 58 -4.79 -6.84 8.69
N ARG A 59 -3.98 -7.65 7.98
CA ARG A 59 -3.62 -9.03 8.38
C ARG A 59 -2.55 -9.08 9.46
N THR A 60 -1.97 -7.93 9.79
CA THR A 60 -0.80 -7.83 10.67
C THR A 60 -1.14 -7.35 12.07
N GLY A 61 -2.42 -7.12 12.35
CA GLY A 61 -2.89 -6.54 13.61
C GLY A 61 -2.68 -5.03 13.73
N LEU A 62 -2.04 -4.39 12.74
CA LEU A 62 -1.92 -2.94 12.68
C LEU A 62 -3.29 -2.29 12.49
N SER A 63 -3.55 -1.25 13.29
CA SER A 63 -4.75 -0.43 13.19
C SER A 63 -4.39 0.98 12.74
N PHE A 64 -4.93 1.41 11.60
CA PHE A 64 -4.79 2.76 11.07
C PHE A 64 -5.92 3.09 10.09
N ASN A 65 -6.11 4.38 9.83
CA ASN A 65 -7.14 4.85 8.91
C ASN A 65 -6.57 4.91 7.48
N ALA A 66 -7.11 4.08 6.59
CA ALA A 66 -6.82 4.10 5.17
C ALA A 66 -8.00 3.49 4.38
N PRO A 67 -8.19 3.86 3.10
CA PRO A 67 -9.22 3.25 2.26
C PRO A 67 -9.08 1.72 2.19
N ALA A 68 -10.17 0.98 2.37
CA ALA A 68 -10.19 -0.49 2.31
C ALA A 68 -10.99 -1.04 1.12
N GLU A 69 -11.91 -0.25 0.57
CA GLU A 69 -12.75 -0.64 -0.57
C GLU A 69 -12.11 -0.22 -1.88
N ASP A 70 -11.82 -1.19 -2.74
CA ASP A 70 -11.26 -0.98 -4.07
C ASP A 70 -12.32 -0.64 -5.14
N TYR A 71 -13.59 -0.49 -4.73
CA TYR A 71 -14.70 -0.10 -5.58
C TYR A 71 -15.78 0.67 -4.81
N PRO A 72 -16.41 1.73 -5.36
CA PRO A 72 -16.17 2.31 -6.69
C PRO A 72 -14.82 3.01 -6.82
N VAL A 73 -14.27 3.02 -8.03
CA VAL A 73 -13.01 3.72 -8.34
C VAL A 73 -13.26 5.23 -8.39
N PRO A 74 -12.48 6.06 -7.68
CA PRO A 74 -12.61 7.51 -7.76
C PRO A 74 -12.33 8.04 -9.17
N SER A 75 -13.08 9.06 -9.60
CA SER A 75 -12.88 9.71 -10.90
C SER A 75 -11.81 10.81 -10.88
N SER A 76 -11.29 11.17 -9.71
CA SER A 76 -10.26 12.21 -9.56
C SER A 76 -8.89 11.59 -9.29
N SER A 77 -7.96 11.82 -10.20
CA SER A 77 -6.54 11.43 -10.10
C SER A 77 -5.87 12.07 -8.89
N LYS A 78 -6.18 13.35 -8.62
CA LYS A 78 -5.74 14.08 -7.42
C LYS A 78 -6.19 13.37 -6.14
N PHE A 79 -7.45 12.94 -6.07
CA PHE A 79 -7.97 12.22 -4.90
C PHE A 79 -7.24 10.89 -4.69
N ILE A 80 -6.99 10.12 -5.76
CA ILE A 80 -6.24 8.86 -5.69
C ILE A 80 -4.82 9.10 -5.16
N SER A 81 -4.12 10.08 -5.73
CA SER A 81 -2.77 10.47 -5.32
C SER A 81 -2.71 10.91 -3.85
N ASP A 82 -3.64 11.79 -3.42
CA ASP A 82 -3.68 12.28 -2.04
C ASP A 82 -4.05 11.18 -1.04
N SER A 83 -4.89 10.22 -1.47
CA SER A 83 -5.25 9.07 -0.65
C SER A 83 -4.07 8.11 -0.48
N TYR A 84 -3.26 7.92 -1.52
CA TYR A 84 -2.03 7.13 -1.41
C TYR A 84 -1.08 7.73 -0.37
N GLN A 85 -0.82 9.04 -0.47
CA GLN A 85 0.05 9.73 0.49
C GLN A 85 -0.45 9.57 1.92
N GLN A 86 -1.76 9.77 2.14
CA GLN A 86 -2.38 9.64 3.45
C GLN A 86 -2.29 8.21 3.98
N ALA A 87 -2.62 7.21 3.16
CA ALA A 87 -2.56 5.80 3.54
C ALA A 87 -1.12 5.36 3.87
N SER A 88 -0.14 5.75 3.05
CA SER A 88 1.28 5.46 3.27
C SER A 88 1.79 6.08 4.57
N ASN A 89 1.47 7.36 4.82
CA ASN A 89 1.87 8.04 6.06
C ASN A 89 1.22 7.41 7.29
N ALA A 90 -0.09 7.13 7.22
CA ALA A 90 -0.81 6.50 8.32
C ALA A 90 -0.26 5.10 8.64
N PHE A 91 0.11 4.34 7.61
CA PHE A 91 0.74 3.03 7.76
C PHE A 91 2.11 3.14 8.43
N VAL A 92 2.98 4.05 7.98
CA VAL A 92 4.29 4.29 8.60
C VAL A 92 4.16 4.65 10.07
N GLU A 93 3.25 5.56 10.42
CA GLU A 93 3.01 5.94 11.81
C GLU A 93 2.45 4.78 12.65
N ALA A 94 1.59 3.94 12.07
CA ALA A 94 1.11 2.74 12.74
C ALA A 94 2.24 1.77 13.06
N VAL A 95 3.11 1.49 12.09
CA VAL A 95 4.29 0.62 12.29
C VAL A 95 5.20 1.20 13.38
N LYS A 96 5.53 2.49 13.31
CA LYS A 96 6.40 3.14 14.32
C LYS A 96 5.85 3.08 15.74
N THR A 97 4.52 3.15 15.89
CA THR A 97 3.88 3.26 17.21
C THR A 97 3.45 1.93 17.79
N GLN A 98 3.16 0.94 16.94
CA GLN A 98 2.59 -0.34 17.35
C GLN A 98 3.59 -1.50 17.27
N TRP A 99 4.67 -1.37 16.50
CA TRP A 99 5.67 -2.42 16.33
C TRP A 99 7.02 -2.08 16.95
N THR A 100 7.81 -3.14 17.14
CA THR A 100 9.23 -3.09 17.46
C THR A 100 10.00 -3.97 16.47
N ASP A 101 11.32 -3.95 16.53
CA ASP A 101 12.16 -4.84 15.70
C ASP A 101 11.84 -6.33 15.95
N ASP A 102 11.34 -6.71 17.13
CA ASP A 102 10.96 -8.09 17.41
C ASP A 102 9.62 -8.48 16.76
N SER A 103 8.71 -7.51 16.55
CA SER A 103 7.44 -7.74 15.86
C SER A 103 7.63 -8.22 14.42
N LEU A 104 8.77 -7.88 13.80
CA LEU A 104 9.16 -8.36 12.48
C LEU A 104 9.34 -9.89 12.40
N LYS A 105 9.67 -10.53 13.52
CA LYS A 105 9.93 -11.99 13.57
C LYS A 105 8.65 -12.80 13.79
N GLU A 106 7.54 -12.15 14.12
CA GLU A 106 6.26 -12.81 14.36
C GLU A 106 5.70 -13.41 13.07
N GLU A 107 5.06 -14.58 13.21
CA GLU A 107 4.32 -15.21 12.12
C GLU A 107 2.86 -14.76 12.15
N GLN A 108 2.34 -14.35 11.01
CA GLN A 108 0.92 -14.09 10.81
C GLN A 108 0.33 -14.98 9.73
N ASP A 109 -0.98 -15.19 9.82
CA ASP A 109 -1.74 -15.81 8.75
C ASP A 109 -2.05 -14.75 7.68
N PHE A 110 -1.39 -14.90 6.54
CA PHE A 110 -1.69 -14.16 5.33
C PHE A 110 -2.37 -15.08 4.33
N PHE A 111 -3.68 -14.89 4.17
CA PHE A 111 -4.50 -15.61 3.18
C PHE A 111 -4.38 -17.15 3.30
N GLY A 112 -4.36 -17.67 4.53
CA GLY A 112 -4.24 -19.10 4.82
C GLY A 112 -2.81 -19.65 4.78
N ARG A 113 -1.80 -18.78 4.65
CA ARG A 113 -0.38 -19.14 4.76
C ARG A 113 0.26 -18.42 5.93
N LYS A 114 0.97 -19.17 6.77
CA LYS A 114 1.81 -18.59 7.82
C LYS A 114 3.07 -18.01 7.18
N CYS A 115 3.24 -16.70 7.31
CA CYS A 115 4.42 -15.99 6.86
C CYS A 115 4.92 -15.10 8.00
N GLN A 116 6.25 -15.03 8.16
CA GLN A 116 6.83 -13.97 8.98
C GLN A 116 6.51 -12.62 8.35
N MET A 117 6.24 -11.61 9.18
CA MET A 117 5.88 -10.25 8.73
C MET A 117 6.83 -9.69 7.68
N VAL A 118 8.10 -10.09 7.75
CA VAL A 118 9.16 -9.58 6.89
C VAL A 118 9.22 -10.24 5.51
N LEU A 119 8.55 -11.38 5.31
CA LEU A 119 8.57 -12.10 4.03
C LEU A 119 7.72 -11.41 2.95
N PHE A 120 6.82 -10.50 3.30
CA PHE A 120 5.87 -9.95 2.33
C PHE A 120 6.42 -8.80 1.46
N PHE A 121 7.43 -8.05 1.93
CA PHE A 121 7.98 -6.91 1.17
C PHE A 121 8.94 -7.31 0.02
N TYR A 122 9.07 -8.61 -0.30
CA TYR A 122 10.06 -9.12 -1.26
C TYR A 122 9.52 -10.17 -2.26
N SER A 123 8.21 -10.38 -2.34
CA SER A 123 7.58 -11.35 -3.25
C SER A 123 6.73 -10.70 -4.32
#